data_AF-A0A8H7FDR6-F1
#
_entry.id   AF-A0A8H7FDR6-F1
#
_cell.length_a   1.000
_cell.length_b   1.000
_cell.length_c   1.000
_cell.angle_alpha   90.00
_cell.angle_beta   90.00
_cell.angle_gamma   90.00
#
_symmetry.space_group_name_H-M   'P 1'
#
loop_
_entity.id
_entity.type
_entity.pdbx_description
1 polymer ?
#
loop_
_entity_poly.entity_id
_entity_poly.type
_entity_poly.pdbx_seq_one_letter_code
_entity_poly.pdbx_strand_id
1 'polypeptide(L)'
;MASDGLRETLHPRHLPMLVTPKPWLSDEDGGYLNNPTQAMRYKDSQEQRAYLKHASSKGHVELVFAGLDVLGSTPWKINRQVFDIVLKVWNEGGRLCKVPPAVYEVAEPQPPEDLHDQKAKSIYLQRMKAWREGKSGNHSERCSVNYKVEIARAFLGDTIYFPHNLDFRGRAYPIPPHLNHLGDDLSRGLLKFGESKPLGVRGLRWLKIHLANLYGFDKANFDERENWVMERLAQVYDSAENPLDVRILCLDSVSWLIHRSGRKMVDQGRRPMAVSGDMHRTSRGFGVS
;
A
#
# COMPACT_ATOMS: atom_id res chain seq x y z
N MET A 1 -8.66 19.54 7.68
CA MET A 1 -7.69 19.19 8.75
C MET A 1 -8.16 17.88 9.34
N ALA A 2 -7.27 16.99 9.77
CA ALA A 2 -7.66 15.68 10.30
C ALA A 2 -8.14 15.78 11.76
N SER A 3 -9.16 16.60 12.00
CA SER A 3 -9.79 16.88 13.31
C SER A 3 -11.18 16.26 13.46
N ASP A 4 -11.72 15.67 12.38
CA ASP A 4 -13.07 15.11 12.37
C ASP A 4 -13.15 13.85 13.23
N GLY A 5 -14.28 13.62 13.89
CA GLY A 5 -14.46 12.47 14.77
C GLY A 5 -14.39 11.15 13.98
N LEU A 6 -13.68 10.15 14.49
CA LEU A 6 -13.53 8.84 13.81
C LEU A 6 -14.87 8.18 13.46
N ARG A 7 -15.89 8.35 14.32
CA ARG A 7 -17.25 7.83 14.11
C ARG A 7 -18.03 8.58 13.03
N GLU A 8 -17.69 9.83 12.75
CA GLU A 8 -18.36 10.66 11.73
C GLU A 8 -17.79 10.36 10.33
N THR A 9 -16.53 9.93 10.27
CA THR A 9 -15.78 9.72 9.03
C THR A 9 -15.81 8.28 8.53
N LEU A 10 -15.90 7.26 9.40
CA LEU A 10 -15.78 5.85 9.00
C LEU A 10 -17.08 5.06 9.18
N HIS A 11 -17.63 4.58 8.07
CA HIS A 11 -18.72 3.59 8.12
C HIS A 11 -18.13 2.19 8.41
N PRO A 12 -18.49 1.52 9.51
CA PRO A 12 -17.76 0.36 10.05
C PRO A 12 -17.98 -0.96 9.31
N ARG A 13 -18.76 -0.99 8.23
CA ARG A 13 -19.19 -2.26 7.60
C ARG A 13 -18.02 -3.07 7.03
N HIS A 14 -16.98 -2.44 6.48
CA HIS A 14 -15.88 -3.15 5.82
C HIS A 14 -14.51 -2.55 6.16
N LEU A 15 -14.14 -2.59 7.45
CA LEU A 15 -12.81 -2.22 7.93
C LEU A 15 -11.91 -3.47 8.08
N PRO A 16 -10.57 -3.29 8.14
CA PRO A 16 -9.66 -4.38 8.50
C PRO A 16 -10.05 -5.05 9.84
N MET A 17 -9.77 -6.34 9.97
CA MET A 17 -10.07 -7.09 11.18
C MET A 17 -8.89 -7.02 12.16
N LEU A 18 -9.17 -6.94 13.47
CA LEU A 18 -8.15 -7.01 14.54
C LEU A 18 -7.73 -8.45 14.87
N VAL A 19 -8.49 -9.42 14.38
CA VAL A 19 -8.26 -10.86 14.55
C VAL A 19 -8.24 -11.53 13.20
N THR A 20 -7.69 -12.74 13.15
CA THR A 20 -7.68 -13.55 11.92
C THR A 20 -9.11 -13.72 11.37
N PRO A 21 -9.32 -13.57 10.05
CA PRO A 21 -10.61 -13.81 9.41
C PRO A 21 -11.14 -15.23 9.70
N LYS A 22 -12.47 -15.40 9.62
CA LYS A 22 -13.06 -16.73 9.58
C LYS A 22 -12.52 -17.48 8.36
N PRO A 23 -12.11 -18.75 8.52
CA PRO A 23 -11.77 -19.58 7.38
C PRO A 23 -12.99 -19.75 6.48
N TRP A 24 -12.76 -19.88 5.18
CA TRP A 24 -13.82 -20.14 4.21
C TRP A 24 -14.22 -21.61 4.26
N LEU A 25 -15.44 -21.89 4.74
CA LEU A 25 -16.02 -23.24 4.83
C LEU A 25 -17.10 -23.48 3.77
N SER A 26 -17.65 -22.41 3.19
CA SER A 26 -18.60 -22.46 2.09
C SER A 26 -18.55 -21.16 1.29
N ASP A 27 -19.33 -21.06 0.21
CA ASP A 27 -19.44 -19.84 -0.59
C ASP A 27 -20.01 -18.62 0.16
N GLU A 28 -20.68 -18.84 1.29
CA GLU A 28 -21.30 -17.78 2.12
C GLU A 28 -20.78 -17.73 3.58
N ASP A 29 -19.89 -18.65 3.97
CA ASP A 29 -19.31 -18.72 5.33
C ASP A 29 -17.78 -18.59 5.29
N GLY A 30 -17.31 -17.39 5.61
CA GLY A 30 -15.89 -17.03 5.68
C GLY A 30 -15.70 -15.52 5.67
N GLY A 31 -14.47 -15.07 5.91
CA GLY A 31 -14.15 -13.64 5.94
C GLY A 31 -14.45 -12.98 7.29
N TYR A 32 -15.44 -12.09 7.37
CA TYR A 32 -15.74 -11.39 8.63
C TYR A 32 -16.43 -12.29 9.66
N LEU A 33 -16.24 -11.97 10.95
CA LEU A 33 -16.89 -12.75 12.02
C LEU A 33 -18.42 -12.60 12.01
N ASN A 34 -18.91 -11.37 11.90
CA ASN A 34 -20.32 -11.05 12.11
C ASN A 34 -21.03 -10.57 10.85
N ASN A 35 -20.29 -10.01 9.88
CA ASN A 35 -20.85 -9.50 8.64
C ASN A 35 -20.82 -10.61 7.59
N PRO A 36 -21.97 -11.08 7.08
CA PRO A 36 -21.99 -12.12 6.07
C PRO A 36 -21.29 -11.61 4.80
N THR A 37 -20.40 -12.43 4.27
CA THR A 37 -19.65 -12.15 3.04
C THR A 37 -19.62 -13.35 2.13
N GLN A 38 -19.63 -13.09 0.83
CA GLN A 38 -19.57 -14.14 -0.18
C GLN A 38 -18.15 -14.33 -0.68
N ALA A 39 -17.77 -15.59 -0.91
CA ALA A 39 -16.46 -15.98 -1.39
C ALA A 39 -16.17 -15.43 -2.79
N MET A 40 -17.21 -15.19 -3.59
CA MET A 40 -17.11 -14.62 -4.93
C MET A 40 -18.10 -13.46 -5.12
N ARG A 41 -17.60 -12.38 -5.72
CA ARG A 41 -18.40 -11.25 -6.19
C ARG A 41 -19.00 -11.60 -7.55
N TYR A 42 -20.32 -11.52 -7.66
CA TYR A 42 -21.05 -11.63 -8.92
C TYR A 42 -21.97 -10.42 -9.08
N LYS A 43 -22.07 -9.91 -10.31
CA LYS A 43 -22.90 -8.74 -10.63
C LYS A 43 -24.27 -9.22 -11.12
N ASP A 44 -25.20 -9.39 -10.19
CA ASP A 44 -26.60 -9.79 -10.43
C ASP A 44 -26.81 -11.11 -11.22
N SER A 45 -25.75 -11.89 -11.45
CA SER A 45 -25.83 -13.17 -12.16
C SER A 45 -26.26 -14.29 -11.22
N GLN A 46 -27.52 -14.68 -11.31
CA GLN A 46 -28.05 -15.83 -10.57
C GLN A 46 -27.36 -17.14 -10.97
N GLU A 47 -26.93 -17.24 -12.23
CA GLU A 47 -26.21 -18.40 -12.76
C GLU A 47 -24.86 -18.58 -12.08
N GLN A 48 -24.04 -17.52 -12.00
CA GLN A 48 -22.73 -17.57 -11.31
C GLN A 48 -22.88 -18.01 -9.86
N ARG A 49 -23.90 -17.49 -9.16
CA ARG A 49 -24.22 -17.90 -7.78
C ARG A 49 -24.61 -19.37 -7.70
N ALA A 50 -25.50 -19.84 -8.58
CA ALA A 50 -25.99 -21.21 -8.57
C ALA A 50 -24.86 -22.23 -8.81
N TYR A 51 -23.98 -21.96 -9.79
CA TYR A 51 -22.84 -22.83 -10.08
C TYR A 51 -21.80 -22.84 -8.97
N LEU A 52 -21.50 -21.68 -8.37
CA LEU A 52 -20.58 -21.62 -7.23
C LEU A 52 -21.12 -22.42 -6.05
N LYS A 53 -22.39 -22.21 -5.69
CA LYS A 53 -23.05 -22.94 -4.60
C LYS A 53 -23.04 -24.45 -4.84
N HIS A 54 -23.30 -24.88 -6.08
CA HIS A 54 -23.24 -26.30 -6.46
C HIS A 54 -21.82 -26.88 -6.42
N ALA A 55 -20.81 -26.11 -6.81
CA ALA A 55 -19.41 -26.53 -6.71
C ALA A 55 -18.94 -26.60 -5.24
N SER A 56 -19.39 -25.65 -4.41
CA SER A 56 -19.13 -25.63 -2.97
C SER A 56 -19.78 -26.81 -2.26
N SER A 57 -21.05 -27.14 -2.56
CA SER A 57 -21.74 -28.27 -1.93
C SER A 57 -21.12 -29.63 -2.27
N LYS A 58 -20.42 -29.72 -3.41
CA LYS A 58 -19.65 -30.91 -3.81
C LYS A 58 -18.21 -30.93 -3.30
N GLY A 59 -17.75 -29.87 -2.61
CA GLY A 59 -16.37 -29.77 -2.13
C GLY A 59 -15.33 -29.62 -3.25
N HIS A 60 -15.72 -29.08 -4.42
CA HIS A 60 -14.81 -28.94 -5.55
C HIS A 60 -13.95 -27.67 -5.50
N VAL A 61 -14.19 -26.78 -4.52
CA VAL A 61 -13.56 -25.46 -4.42
C VAL A 61 -12.76 -25.27 -3.11
N GLU A 62 -12.53 -26.33 -2.34
CA GLU A 62 -11.82 -26.26 -1.05
C GLU A 62 -10.40 -25.67 -1.18
N LEU A 63 -9.68 -26.00 -2.25
CA LEU A 63 -8.35 -25.43 -2.49
C LEU A 63 -8.40 -23.91 -2.74
N VAL A 64 -9.49 -23.43 -3.33
CA VAL A 64 -9.70 -21.99 -3.56
C VAL A 64 -9.97 -21.29 -2.22
N PHE A 65 -10.79 -21.89 -1.36
CA PHE A 65 -11.05 -21.41 -0.01
C PHE A 65 -9.79 -21.40 0.86
N ALA A 66 -9.01 -22.47 0.85
CA ALA A 66 -7.71 -22.52 1.53
C ALA A 66 -6.75 -21.43 1.04
N GLY A 67 -6.76 -21.11 -0.26
CA GLY A 67 -6.00 -19.99 -0.82
C GLY A 67 -6.45 -18.63 -0.26
N LEU A 68 -7.76 -18.40 -0.13
CA LEU A 68 -8.31 -17.19 0.50
C LEU A 68 -7.92 -17.11 1.98
N ASP A 69 -7.88 -18.22 2.69
CA ASP A 69 -7.50 -18.28 4.11
C ASP A 69 -6.03 -17.93 4.32
N VAL A 70 -5.13 -18.42 3.46
CA VAL A 70 -3.71 -18.04 3.50
C VAL A 70 -3.53 -16.54 3.25
N LEU A 71 -4.24 -15.98 2.26
CA LEU A 71 -4.20 -14.55 1.98
C LEU A 71 -4.77 -13.72 3.13
N GLY A 72 -5.87 -14.18 3.73
CA GLY A 72 -6.57 -13.48 4.80
C GLY A 72 -5.88 -13.55 6.16
N SER A 73 -5.19 -14.65 6.44
CA SER A 73 -4.46 -14.87 7.70
C SER A 73 -3.12 -14.13 7.77
N THR A 74 -2.65 -13.54 6.66
CA THR A 74 -1.41 -12.75 6.65
C THR A 74 -1.57 -11.50 7.53
N PRO A 75 -0.79 -11.33 8.61
CA PRO A 75 -0.89 -10.17 9.48
C PRO A 75 -0.23 -8.93 8.87
N TRP A 76 -0.84 -7.78 9.07
CA TRP A 76 -0.34 -6.47 8.66
C TRP A 76 -0.31 -5.50 9.84
N LYS A 77 0.49 -4.45 9.73
CA LYS A 77 0.55 -3.33 10.67
C LYS A 77 0.65 -2.02 9.90
N ILE A 78 0.17 -0.95 10.52
CA ILE A 78 0.41 0.40 10.02
C ILE A 78 1.89 0.76 10.16
N ASN A 79 2.46 1.29 9.09
CA ASN A 79 3.83 1.79 9.05
C ASN A 79 3.87 3.20 9.66
N ARG A 80 4.05 3.26 10.98
CA ARG A 80 4.07 4.52 11.74
C ARG A 80 4.98 5.60 11.13
N GLN A 81 6.18 5.24 10.69
CA GLN A 81 7.13 6.21 10.11
C GLN A 81 6.57 6.88 8.85
N VAL A 82 5.94 6.11 7.95
CA VAL A 82 5.30 6.66 6.74
C VAL A 82 4.02 7.42 7.12
N PHE A 83 3.24 6.88 8.04
CA PHE A 83 2.01 7.53 8.53
C PHE A 83 2.29 8.92 9.11
N ASP A 84 3.33 9.08 9.94
CA ASP A 84 3.67 10.35 10.56
C ASP A 84 4.05 11.42 9.50
N ILE A 85 4.75 11.02 8.44
CA ILE A 85 5.10 11.89 7.31
C ILE A 85 3.83 12.31 6.54
N VAL A 86 2.99 11.33 6.19
CA VAL A 86 1.72 11.57 5.48
C VAL A 86 0.83 12.50 6.29
N LEU A 87 0.73 12.29 7.61
CA LEU A 87 -0.08 13.10 8.50
C LEU A 87 0.43 14.54 8.59
N LYS A 88 1.75 14.74 8.65
CA LYS A 88 2.36 16.08 8.65
C LYS A 88 2.02 16.84 7.36
N VAL A 89 2.27 16.24 6.19
CA VAL A 89 1.93 16.84 4.88
C VAL A 89 0.43 17.14 4.79
N TRP A 90 -0.41 16.19 5.22
CA TRP A 90 -1.86 16.33 5.17
C TRP A 90 -2.37 17.52 6.00
N ASN A 91 -1.77 17.75 7.16
CA ASN A 91 -2.13 18.85 8.06
C ASN A 91 -1.59 20.20 7.57
N GLU A 92 -0.39 20.23 6.97
CA GLU A 92 0.16 21.43 6.33
C GLU A 92 -0.64 21.85 5.08
N GLY A 93 -1.39 20.91 4.50
CA GLY A 93 -2.23 21.15 3.32
C GLY A 93 -1.43 21.29 2.02
N GLY A 94 -0.13 21.03 2.06
CA GLY A 94 0.75 21.01 0.90
C GLY A 94 0.54 19.79 0.01
N ARG A 95 1.17 19.83 -1.16
CA ARG A 95 1.31 18.66 -2.05
C ARG A 95 2.59 17.91 -1.70
N LEU A 96 2.50 16.61 -1.44
CA LEU A 96 3.66 15.72 -1.48
C LEU A 96 3.32 14.45 -2.25
N CYS A 97 4.04 14.23 -3.35
CA CYS A 97 3.89 13.07 -4.22
C CYS A 97 2.42 12.86 -4.63
N LYS A 98 1.77 11.78 -4.17
CA LYS A 98 0.35 11.48 -4.47
C LYS A 98 -0.65 11.98 -3.42
N VAL A 99 -0.20 12.77 -2.45
CA VAL A 99 -1.10 13.46 -1.52
C VAL A 99 -1.56 14.77 -2.18
N PRO A 100 -2.85 14.93 -2.48
CA PRO A 100 -3.38 16.11 -3.15
C PRO A 100 -3.39 17.33 -2.20
N PRO A 101 -3.04 18.53 -2.69
CA PRO A 101 -3.01 19.75 -1.89
C PRO A 101 -4.41 20.15 -1.39
N ALA A 102 -4.48 20.89 -0.29
CA ALA A 102 -5.73 21.36 0.30
C ALA A 102 -6.47 22.35 -0.59
N VAL A 103 -5.72 23.23 -1.23
CA VAL A 103 -6.22 24.17 -2.23
C VAL A 103 -5.82 23.65 -3.60
N TYR A 104 -6.76 23.64 -4.54
CA TYR A 104 -6.47 23.29 -5.91
C TYR A 104 -5.55 24.36 -6.53
N GLU A 105 -4.34 23.96 -6.91
CA GLU A 105 -3.25 24.88 -7.30
C GLU A 105 -3.52 25.63 -8.60
N VAL A 106 -4.37 25.10 -9.48
CA VAL A 106 -4.68 25.76 -10.76
C VAL A 106 -5.68 26.88 -10.50
N ALA A 107 -5.28 28.10 -10.84
CA ALA A 107 -6.14 29.29 -10.73
C ALA A 107 -7.41 29.15 -11.57
N GLU A 108 -8.51 29.72 -11.08
CA GLU A 108 -9.77 29.77 -11.81
C GLU A 108 -9.59 30.61 -13.08
N PRO A 109 -9.93 30.07 -14.27
CA PRO A 109 -9.87 30.82 -15.51
C PRO A 109 -10.71 32.09 -15.41
N GLN A 110 -10.15 33.21 -15.85
CA GLN A 110 -10.87 34.49 -15.88
C GLN A 110 -11.72 34.61 -17.15
N PRO A 111 -12.88 35.27 -17.08
CA PRO A 111 -13.68 35.54 -18.27
C PRO A 111 -12.89 36.42 -19.26
N PRO A 112 -13.16 36.30 -20.58
CA PRO A 112 -12.53 37.17 -21.57
C PRO A 112 -12.98 38.62 -21.40
N GLU A 113 -12.11 39.58 -21.72
CA GLU A 113 -12.42 41.02 -21.65
C GLU A 113 -13.56 41.42 -22.59
N ASP A 114 -13.58 40.85 -23.79
CA ASP A 114 -14.68 40.99 -24.74
C ASP A 114 -15.58 39.74 -24.73
N LEU A 115 -16.82 39.91 -24.28
CA LEU A 115 -17.83 38.86 -24.22
C LEU A 115 -18.50 38.58 -25.59
N HIS A 116 -18.28 39.44 -26.59
CA HIS A 116 -18.82 39.26 -27.94
C HIS A 116 -17.94 38.41 -28.86
N ASP A 117 -16.64 38.23 -28.54
CA ASP A 117 -15.79 37.28 -29.25
C ASP A 117 -16.20 35.82 -28.92
N GLN A 118 -16.88 35.18 -29.88
CA GLN A 118 -17.33 33.80 -29.77
C GLN A 118 -16.17 32.81 -29.60
N LYS A 119 -14.99 33.11 -30.16
CA LYS A 119 -13.81 32.24 -30.05
C LYS A 119 -13.21 32.32 -28.66
N ALA A 120 -13.02 33.53 -28.13
CA ALA A 120 -12.56 33.72 -26.75
C ALA A 120 -13.52 33.10 -25.73
N LYS A 121 -14.84 33.25 -25.94
CA LYS A 121 -15.87 32.60 -25.09
C LYS A 121 -15.76 31.07 -25.13
N SER A 122 -15.58 30.47 -26.30
CA SER A 122 -15.42 29.03 -26.45
C SER A 122 -14.19 28.50 -25.71
N ILE A 123 -13.03 29.16 -25.88
CA ILE A 123 -11.78 28.82 -25.20
C ILE A 123 -11.94 28.93 -23.67
N TYR A 124 -12.59 30.01 -23.20
CA TYR A 124 -12.88 30.19 -21.78
C TYR A 124 -13.75 29.05 -21.23
N LEU A 125 -14.84 28.68 -21.91
CA LEU A 125 -15.71 27.58 -21.49
C LEU A 125 -14.97 26.24 -21.43
N GLN A 126 -14.07 25.96 -22.38
CA GLN A 126 -13.23 24.77 -22.36
C GLN A 126 -12.26 24.77 -21.16
N ARG A 127 -11.58 25.90 -20.91
CA ARG A 127 -10.68 26.05 -19.75
C ARG A 127 -11.45 25.92 -18.44
N MET A 128 -12.64 26.51 -18.35
CA MET A 128 -13.48 26.46 -17.16
C MET A 128 -14.00 25.04 -16.90
N LYS A 129 -14.36 24.30 -17.95
CA LYS A 129 -14.71 22.87 -17.84
C LYS A 129 -13.53 22.06 -17.30
N ALA A 130 -12.35 22.19 -17.90
CA ALA A 130 -11.15 21.48 -17.46
C ALA A 130 -10.76 21.84 -16.01
N TRP A 131 -10.91 23.11 -15.62
CA TRP A 131 -10.67 23.55 -14.25
C TRP A 131 -11.66 22.92 -13.26
N ARG A 132 -12.96 22.90 -13.58
CA ARG A 132 -13.99 22.26 -12.75
C ARG A 132 -13.73 20.76 -12.59
N GLU A 133 -13.37 20.08 -13.68
CA GLU A 133 -13.01 18.67 -13.67
C GLU A 133 -11.79 18.40 -12.79
N GLY A 134 -10.72 19.20 -12.92
CA GLY A 134 -9.52 19.07 -12.09
C GLY A 134 -9.78 19.38 -10.61
N LYS A 135 -10.59 20.40 -10.30
CA LYS A 135 -10.98 20.73 -8.92
C LYS A 135 -11.81 19.61 -8.28
N SER A 136 -12.75 19.04 -9.03
CA SER A 136 -13.56 17.90 -8.59
C SER A 136 -12.70 16.63 -8.40
N GLY A 137 -11.75 16.39 -9.30
CA GLY A 137 -10.76 15.32 -9.19
C GLY A 137 -9.92 15.46 -7.92
N ASN A 138 -9.34 16.63 -7.68
CA ASN A 138 -8.56 16.92 -6.47
C ASN A 138 -9.39 16.69 -5.20
N HIS A 139 -10.64 17.16 -5.18
CA HIS A 139 -11.55 16.92 -4.04
C HIS A 139 -11.80 15.43 -3.80
N SER A 140 -12.05 14.67 -4.87
CA SER A 140 -12.29 13.22 -4.78
C SER A 140 -11.06 12.46 -4.26
N GLU A 141 -9.87 12.82 -4.76
CA GLU A 141 -8.60 12.26 -4.28
C GLU A 141 -8.36 12.61 -2.81
N ARG A 142 -8.64 13.86 -2.40
CA ARG A 142 -8.55 14.28 -1.00
C ARG A 142 -9.45 13.46 -0.10
N CYS A 143 -10.70 13.23 -0.49
CA CYS A 143 -11.62 12.40 0.28
C CYS A 143 -11.08 10.96 0.42
N SER A 144 -10.56 10.37 -0.67
CA SER A 144 -9.94 9.04 -0.65
C SER A 144 -8.73 8.96 0.28
N VAL A 145 -7.84 9.95 0.24
CA VAL A 145 -6.68 10.03 1.15
C VAL A 145 -7.12 10.22 2.60
N ASN A 146 -8.12 11.07 2.86
CA ASN A 146 -8.66 11.28 4.20
C ASN A 146 -9.17 9.97 4.83
N TYR A 147 -9.97 9.20 4.07
CA TYR A 147 -10.44 7.89 4.52
C TYR A 147 -9.28 6.95 4.86
N LYS A 148 -8.24 6.89 4.03
CA LYS A 148 -7.06 6.05 4.29
C LYS A 148 -6.30 6.49 5.55
N VAL A 149 -6.12 7.79 5.75
CA VAL A 149 -5.43 8.35 6.91
C VAL A 149 -6.22 8.08 8.19
N GLU A 150 -7.53 8.29 8.19
CA GLU A 150 -8.37 8.03 9.38
C GLU A 150 -8.44 6.53 9.71
N ILE A 151 -8.53 5.64 8.70
CA ILE A 151 -8.43 4.20 8.95
C ILE A 151 -7.05 3.85 9.50
N ALA A 152 -5.97 4.34 8.89
CA ALA A 152 -4.61 4.07 9.36
C ALA A 152 -4.38 4.59 10.79
N ARG A 153 -4.97 5.73 11.14
CA ARG A 153 -4.96 6.29 12.49
C ARG A 153 -5.69 5.37 13.48
N ALA A 154 -6.86 4.86 13.12
CA ALA A 154 -7.66 3.99 13.98
C ALA A 154 -6.96 2.68 14.35
N PHE A 155 -6.16 2.14 13.43
CA PHE A 155 -5.43 0.88 13.59
C PHE A 155 -3.95 1.07 13.96
N LEU A 156 -3.57 2.27 14.42
CA LEU A 156 -2.18 2.58 14.73
C LEU A 156 -1.73 1.82 15.98
N GLY A 157 -0.85 0.83 15.80
CA GLY A 157 -0.32 0.00 16.88
C GLY A 157 -0.86 -1.43 16.87
N ASP A 158 -2.02 -1.63 16.24
CA ASP A 158 -2.67 -2.93 16.15
C ASP A 158 -2.11 -3.81 15.01
N THR A 159 -2.27 -5.12 15.17
CA THR A 159 -2.14 -6.08 14.06
C THR A 159 -3.49 -6.19 13.38
N ILE A 160 -3.50 -6.04 12.06
CA ILE A 160 -4.72 -6.09 11.25
C ILE A 160 -4.64 -7.17 10.18
N TYR A 161 -5.81 -7.67 9.80
CA TYR A 161 -5.99 -8.70 8.80
C TYR A 161 -7.02 -8.25 7.75
N PHE A 162 -6.83 -8.72 6.52
CA PHE A 162 -7.70 -8.38 5.40
C PHE A 162 -8.42 -9.65 4.93
N PRO A 163 -9.71 -9.86 5.23
CA PRO A 163 -10.45 -10.94 4.59
C PRO A 163 -10.46 -10.72 3.07
N HIS A 164 -10.33 -11.80 2.30
CA HIS A 164 -10.32 -11.75 0.84
C HIS A 164 -11.56 -12.45 0.28
N ASN A 165 -12.01 -12.00 -0.89
CA ASN A 165 -12.95 -12.70 -1.74
C ASN A 165 -12.47 -12.65 -3.19
N LEU A 166 -13.22 -13.28 -4.09
CA LEU A 166 -12.86 -13.44 -5.49
C LEU A 166 -13.74 -12.60 -6.40
N ASP A 167 -13.27 -12.29 -7.60
CA ASP A 167 -14.17 -12.01 -8.72
C ASP A 167 -14.58 -13.31 -9.44
N PHE A 168 -15.48 -13.20 -10.43
CA PHE A 168 -15.94 -14.34 -11.22
C PHE A 168 -14.83 -15.10 -12.00
N ARG A 169 -13.61 -14.55 -12.03
CA ARG A 169 -12.44 -15.16 -12.69
C ARG A 169 -11.48 -15.82 -11.68
N GLY A 170 -11.77 -15.74 -10.38
CA GLY A 170 -10.91 -16.28 -9.34
C GLY A 170 -9.76 -15.37 -8.92
N ARG A 171 -9.78 -14.07 -9.25
CA ARG A 171 -8.79 -13.11 -8.73
C ARG A 171 -9.18 -12.70 -7.32
N ALA A 172 -8.23 -12.81 -6.38
CA ALA A 172 -8.46 -12.44 -4.98
C ALA A 172 -8.34 -10.93 -4.74
N TYR A 173 -9.27 -10.40 -3.97
CA TYR A 173 -9.36 -9.01 -3.57
C TYR A 173 -9.69 -8.90 -2.07
N PRO A 174 -9.02 -8.03 -1.32
CA PRO A 174 -9.44 -7.63 0.02
C PRO A 174 -10.88 -7.13 0.00
N ILE A 175 -11.65 -7.54 1.00
CA ILE A 175 -13.02 -7.06 1.19
C ILE A 175 -13.03 -5.60 1.68
N PRO A 176 -12.16 -5.14 2.62
CA PRO A 176 -12.06 -3.72 2.96
C PRO A 176 -11.67 -2.86 1.75
N PRO A 177 -12.53 -1.92 1.29
CA PRO A 177 -12.30 -1.24 0.01
C PRO A 177 -11.38 -0.01 0.11
N HIS A 178 -11.32 0.64 1.28
CA HIS A 178 -10.70 1.97 1.40
C HIS A 178 -9.19 1.93 1.66
N LEU A 179 -8.74 1.12 2.62
CA LEU A 179 -7.32 0.90 2.91
C LEU A 179 -7.03 -0.60 2.83
N ASN A 180 -6.22 -1.02 1.86
CA ASN A 180 -5.74 -2.38 1.71
C ASN A 180 -4.44 -2.40 0.88
N HIS A 181 -3.73 -3.53 0.88
CA HIS A 181 -2.42 -3.67 0.24
C HIS A 181 -2.47 -3.76 -1.30
N LEU A 182 -3.67 -3.85 -1.91
CA LEU A 182 -3.89 -3.79 -3.36
C LEU A 182 -4.25 -2.37 -3.84
N GLY A 183 -4.34 -1.42 -2.92
CA GLY A 183 -4.61 -0.02 -3.22
C GLY A 183 -3.46 0.71 -3.93
N ASP A 184 -3.59 2.02 -3.97
CA ASP A 184 -2.58 2.92 -4.51
C ASP A 184 -1.27 2.91 -3.71
N ASP A 185 -0.28 3.66 -4.20
CA ASP A 185 1.04 3.74 -3.57
C ASP A 185 0.97 4.14 -2.08
N LEU A 186 0.10 5.10 -1.74
CA LEU A 186 -0.11 5.50 -0.35
C LEU A 186 -0.59 4.33 0.51
N SER A 187 -1.59 3.57 0.04
CA SER A 187 -2.11 2.40 0.75
C SER A 187 -1.02 1.34 0.98
N ARG A 188 -0.17 1.08 -0.04
CA ARG A 188 0.93 0.11 0.06
C ARG A 188 2.07 0.58 0.96
N GLY A 189 2.36 1.89 0.96
CA GLY A 189 3.39 2.49 1.82
C GLY A 189 3.00 2.54 3.30
N LEU A 190 1.70 2.77 3.57
CA LEU A 190 1.12 2.77 4.92
C LEU A 190 1.08 1.39 5.56
N LEU A 191 1.16 0.30 4.78
CA LEU A 191 1.08 -1.06 5.29
C LEU A 191 2.45 -1.73 5.33
N LYS A 192 2.72 -2.50 6.39
CA LYS A 192 3.86 -3.42 6.49
C LYS A 192 3.39 -4.77 7.01
N PHE A 193 4.14 -5.84 6.72
CA PHE A 193 3.88 -7.15 7.32
C PHE A 193 3.94 -7.06 8.85
N GLY A 194 3.00 -7.70 9.52
CA GLY A 194 2.89 -7.72 10.98
C GLY A 194 3.94 -8.60 11.64
N GLU A 195 4.39 -9.65 10.93
CA GLU A 195 5.51 -10.49 11.32
C GLU A 195 6.81 -10.03 10.64
N SER A 196 7.84 -9.80 11.45
CA SER A 196 9.19 -9.48 10.97
C SER A 196 10.06 -10.73 10.97
N LYS A 197 10.87 -10.90 9.92
CA LYS A 197 11.92 -11.92 9.83
C LYS A 197 13.30 -11.26 9.70
N PRO A 198 14.37 -11.86 10.26
CA PRO A 198 15.72 -11.37 10.05
C PRO A 198 16.06 -11.39 8.55
N LEU A 199 16.68 -10.33 8.07
CA LEU A 199 16.87 -10.10 6.64
C LEU A 199 17.92 -11.05 6.04
N GLY A 200 19.04 -11.24 6.73
CA GLY A 200 20.21 -11.96 6.21
C GLY A 200 20.83 -11.31 4.97
N VAL A 201 21.92 -11.88 4.47
CA VAL A 201 22.64 -11.37 3.28
C VAL A 201 21.73 -11.39 2.05
N ARG A 202 21.03 -12.50 1.82
CA ARG A 202 20.11 -12.66 0.69
C ARG A 202 18.93 -11.68 0.75
N GLY A 203 18.33 -11.48 1.92
CA GLY A 203 17.23 -10.52 2.05
C GLY A 203 17.67 -9.09 1.82
N LEU A 204 18.91 -8.73 2.20
CA LEU A 204 19.44 -7.39 1.99
C LEU A 204 19.63 -7.11 0.49
N ARG A 205 20.18 -8.08 -0.25
CA ARG A 205 20.26 -8.02 -1.71
C ARG A 205 18.88 -7.81 -2.34
N TRP A 206 17.87 -8.59 -1.92
CA TRP A 206 16.51 -8.42 -2.44
C TRP A 206 15.85 -7.10 -2.05
N LEU A 207 16.19 -6.54 -0.90
CA LEU A 207 15.71 -5.21 -0.50
C LEU A 207 16.30 -4.10 -1.39
N LYS A 208 17.59 -4.19 -1.74
CA LYS A 208 18.21 -3.27 -2.71
C LYS A 208 17.58 -3.41 -4.08
N ILE A 209 17.43 -4.63 -4.59
CA ILE A 209 16.75 -4.89 -5.87
C ILE A 209 15.32 -4.34 -5.85
N HIS A 210 14.59 -4.52 -4.75
CA HIS A 210 13.26 -3.95 -4.60
C HIS A 210 13.28 -2.43 -4.68
N LEU A 211 14.23 -1.76 -4.02
CA LEU A 211 14.39 -0.31 -4.11
C LEU A 211 14.67 0.14 -5.56
N ALA A 212 15.58 -0.53 -6.27
CA ALA A 212 15.86 -0.23 -7.68
C ALA A 212 14.60 -0.34 -8.55
N ASN A 213 13.79 -1.38 -8.33
CA ASN A 213 12.53 -1.58 -9.06
C ASN A 213 11.53 -0.45 -8.80
N LEU A 214 11.42 -0.01 -7.54
CA LEU A 214 10.52 1.08 -7.17
C LEU A 214 10.93 2.42 -7.80
N TYR A 215 12.24 2.58 -8.06
CA TYR A 215 12.81 3.73 -8.75
C TYR A 215 12.73 3.64 -10.29
N GLY A 216 12.11 2.59 -10.84
CA GLY A 216 11.99 2.39 -12.29
C GLY A 216 13.24 1.78 -12.96
N PHE A 217 14.28 1.42 -12.21
CA PHE A 217 15.44 0.68 -12.74
C PHE A 217 15.17 -0.83 -12.72
N ASP A 218 14.14 -1.26 -13.44
CA ASP A 218 13.60 -2.63 -13.39
C ASP A 218 13.85 -3.48 -14.64
N LYS A 219 14.61 -2.95 -15.61
CA LYS A 219 14.97 -3.64 -16.87
C LYS A 219 16.39 -4.22 -16.87
N ALA A 220 17.23 -3.74 -15.97
CA ALA A 220 18.60 -4.21 -15.77
C ALA A 220 18.63 -5.59 -15.11
N ASN A 221 19.77 -6.30 -15.16
CA ASN A 221 19.91 -7.56 -14.41
C ASN A 221 19.96 -7.32 -12.89
N PHE A 222 19.84 -8.37 -12.08
CA PHE A 222 19.73 -8.20 -10.63
C PHE A 222 21.00 -7.63 -9.98
N ASP A 223 22.19 -7.89 -10.54
CA ASP A 223 23.45 -7.39 -10.00
C ASP A 223 23.64 -5.91 -10.33
N GLU A 224 23.27 -5.50 -11.55
CA GLU A 224 23.21 -4.10 -11.94
C GLU A 224 22.24 -3.30 -11.04
N ARG A 225 21.07 -3.87 -10.72
CA ARG A 225 20.09 -3.23 -9.81
C ARG A 225 20.63 -3.06 -8.40
N GLU A 226 21.33 -4.07 -7.89
CA GLU A 226 21.99 -3.98 -6.59
C GLU A 226 23.06 -2.89 -6.59
N ASN A 227 23.96 -2.89 -7.58
CA ASN A 227 25.04 -1.90 -7.71
C ASN A 227 24.49 -0.47 -7.88
N TRP A 228 23.42 -0.31 -8.66
CA TRP A 228 22.76 0.98 -8.86
C TRP A 228 22.28 1.60 -7.54
N VAL A 229 21.78 0.78 -6.60
CA VAL A 229 21.42 1.23 -5.24
C VAL A 229 22.66 1.50 -4.40
N MET A 230 23.69 0.66 -4.49
CA MET A 230 24.93 0.84 -3.74
C MET A 230 25.59 2.20 -4.06
N GLU A 231 25.62 2.60 -5.32
CA GLU A 231 26.13 3.91 -5.77
C GLU A 231 25.34 5.10 -5.20
N ARG A 232 24.09 4.87 -4.78
CA ARG A 232 23.15 5.90 -4.32
C ARG A 232 22.81 5.78 -2.84
N LEU A 233 23.55 4.97 -2.07
CA LEU A 233 23.27 4.72 -0.65
C LEU A 233 23.21 6.01 0.19
N ALA A 234 24.09 6.97 -0.09
CA ALA A 234 24.07 8.26 0.60
C ALA A 234 22.73 9.00 0.42
N GLN A 235 22.19 8.99 -0.80
CA GLN A 235 20.88 9.62 -1.10
C GLN A 235 19.72 8.86 -0.46
N VAL A 236 19.82 7.52 -0.41
CA VAL A 236 18.84 6.68 0.29
C VAL A 236 18.80 7.02 1.77
N TYR A 237 19.97 7.14 2.41
CA TYR A 237 20.08 7.50 3.82
C TYR A 237 19.56 8.90 4.10
N ASP A 238 19.92 9.87 3.26
CA ASP A 238 19.40 11.24 3.37
C ASP A 238 17.87 11.28 3.23
N SER A 239 17.29 10.58 2.24
CA SER A 239 15.82 10.52 2.08
C SER A 239 15.09 9.88 3.27
N ALA A 240 15.77 8.98 3.97
CA ALA A 240 15.24 8.28 5.13
C ALA A 240 15.33 9.15 6.39
N GLU A 241 16.38 9.95 6.53
CA GLU A 241 16.57 10.87 7.66
C GLU A 241 15.73 12.15 7.49
N ASN A 242 15.65 12.68 6.27
CA ASN A 242 14.99 13.94 5.91
C ASN A 242 13.80 13.70 4.94
N PRO A 243 12.70 13.06 5.37
CA PRO A 243 11.61 12.66 4.48
C PRO A 243 10.84 13.77 3.78
N LEU A 244 11.01 15.04 4.18
CA LEU A 244 10.25 16.17 3.66
C LEU A 244 11.07 17.09 2.75
N ASP A 245 12.41 17.07 2.88
CA ASP A 245 13.30 17.96 2.13
C ASP A 245 13.73 17.39 0.78
N VAL A 246 13.65 16.07 0.59
CA VAL A 246 14.32 15.44 -0.55
C VAL A 246 13.41 15.26 -1.76
N ARG A 247 13.75 15.98 -2.85
CA ARG A 247 13.18 15.89 -4.22
C ARG A 247 13.11 14.48 -4.80
N ILE A 248 13.89 13.53 -4.27
CA ILE A 248 14.01 12.14 -4.74
C ILE A 248 12.71 11.35 -4.50
N LEU A 249 11.95 11.69 -3.45
CA LEU A 249 10.79 10.90 -3.04
C LEU A 249 9.63 10.94 -4.05
N CYS A 250 9.49 12.00 -4.85
CA CYS A 250 8.34 12.15 -5.75
C CYS A 250 8.66 11.93 -7.24
N LEU A 251 9.86 11.45 -7.58
CA LEU A 251 10.26 11.32 -8.98
C LEU A 251 9.54 10.18 -9.72
N ASP A 252 8.92 9.24 -9.01
CA ASP A 252 8.24 8.12 -9.64
C ASP A 252 6.99 7.63 -8.91
N SER A 253 6.23 6.81 -9.63
CA SER A 253 4.89 6.30 -9.30
C SER A 253 4.73 5.57 -7.96
N VAL A 254 5.82 5.39 -7.18
CA VAL A 254 5.91 4.49 -6.02
C VAL A 254 6.68 5.07 -4.79
N SER A 255 6.54 6.38 -4.57
CA SER A 255 7.20 7.18 -3.53
C SER A 255 7.22 6.58 -2.12
N TRP A 256 6.07 6.12 -1.61
CA TRP A 256 5.97 5.73 -0.19
C TRP A 256 6.67 4.40 0.09
N LEU A 257 6.74 3.52 -0.92
CA LEU A 257 7.45 2.26 -0.84
C LEU A 257 8.98 2.46 -0.92
N ILE A 258 9.44 3.48 -1.65
CA ILE A 258 10.86 3.88 -1.69
C ILE A 258 11.29 4.31 -0.29
N HIS A 259 10.54 5.21 0.36
CA HIS A 259 10.86 5.66 1.72
C HIS A 259 10.88 4.50 2.72
N ARG A 260 9.88 3.61 2.66
CA ARG A 260 9.81 2.40 3.47
C ARG A 260 11.04 1.50 3.29
N SER A 261 11.48 1.30 2.05
CA SER A 261 12.62 0.43 1.73
C SER A 261 13.95 1.08 2.11
N GLY A 262 14.09 2.39 1.90
CA GLY A 262 15.25 3.17 2.29
C GLY A 262 15.49 3.16 3.80
N ARG A 263 14.46 3.43 4.62
CA ARG A 263 14.59 3.34 6.08
C ARG A 263 15.00 1.97 6.57
N LYS A 264 14.44 0.90 6.00
CA LYS A 264 14.86 -0.47 6.34
C LYS A 264 16.36 -0.72 6.09
N MET A 265 16.94 -0.09 5.07
CA MET A 265 18.38 -0.19 4.82
C MET A 265 19.21 0.65 5.80
N VAL A 266 18.74 1.85 6.20
CA VAL A 266 19.39 2.66 7.26
C VAL A 266 19.45 1.90 8.57
N ASP A 267 18.31 1.35 9.00
CA ASP A 267 18.20 0.62 10.27
C ASP A 267 19.14 -0.58 10.33
N GLN A 268 19.45 -1.17 9.17
CA GLN A 268 20.36 -2.30 9.06
C GLN A 268 21.84 -1.89 8.96
N GLY A 269 22.16 -0.78 8.30
CA GLY A 269 23.51 -0.22 8.29
C GLY A 269 23.98 0.26 9.67
N ARG A 270 23.04 0.62 10.56
CA ARG A 270 23.31 1.04 11.95
C ARG A 270 23.44 -0.13 12.93
N ARG A 271 23.00 -1.34 12.57
CA ARG A 271 23.18 -2.53 13.41
C ARG A 271 24.50 -3.20 13.03
N PRO A 272 25.41 -3.49 13.98
CA PRO A 272 26.62 -4.25 13.65
C PRO A 272 26.19 -5.57 13.02
N MET A 273 26.69 -5.85 11.81
CA MET A 273 26.50 -7.16 11.19
C MET A 273 27.06 -8.19 12.18
N ALA A 274 26.19 -9.03 12.73
CA ALA A 274 26.62 -10.15 13.55
C ALA A 274 27.46 -11.07 12.64
N VAL A 275 28.77 -10.89 12.71
CA VAL A 275 29.75 -11.81 12.13
C VAL A 275 29.64 -13.07 12.98
N SER A 276 29.00 -14.11 12.44
CA SER A 276 29.12 -15.47 12.98
C SER A 276 30.57 -15.92 12.76
N GLY A 277 31.45 -15.56 13.69
CA GLY A 277 32.80 -16.07 13.77
C GLY A 277 32.77 -17.42 14.44
N ASP A 278 32.73 -18.49 13.64
CA ASP A 278 33.01 -19.83 14.14
C ASP A 278 33.87 -20.58 13.12
N MET A 279 35.17 -20.30 13.14
CA MET A 279 36.20 -21.15 12.56
C MET A 279 37.52 -20.98 13.32
N HIS A 280 38.00 -22.13 13.81
CA HIS A 280 39.39 -22.53 14.15
C HIS A 280 39.89 -22.46 15.60
N ARG A 281 39.90 -23.64 16.24
CA ARG A 281 41.02 -24.32 16.93
C ARG A 281 40.47 -25.62 17.55
N THR A 282 41.00 -26.83 17.44
CA THR A 282 42.32 -27.36 17.08
C THR A 282 42.18 -28.84 16.72
N SER A 283 42.91 -29.28 15.71
CA SER A 283 43.23 -30.68 15.43
C SER A 283 44.32 -31.22 16.38
N ARG A 284 44.05 -32.33 17.06
CA ARG A 284 44.97 -33.39 17.56
C ARG A 284 44.05 -34.59 17.86
N GLY A 285 44.27 -35.84 17.52
CA GLY A 285 45.35 -36.61 16.92
C GLY A 285 44.96 -38.07 17.16
N PHE A 286 45.19 -38.94 16.18
CA PHE A 286 44.91 -40.38 16.22
C PHE A 286 45.58 -41.09 17.42
N GLY A 287 44.94 -42.16 17.93
CA GLY A 287 45.55 -43.13 18.84
C GLY A 287 44.66 -44.36 19.02
N VAL A 288 45.14 -45.49 18.51
CA VAL A 288 44.53 -46.83 18.49
C VAL A 288 44.54 -47.48 19.87
N SER A 289 43.42 -48.08 20.29
CA SER A 289 43.22 -49.35 21.04
C SER A 289 41.77 -49.43 21.50
#